data_AF-A0A1M2W4Z8-F1
#
_entry.id   AF-A0A1M2W4Z8-F1
#
_cell.length_a   1.000
_cell.length_b   1.000
_cell.length_c   1.000
_cell.angle_alpha   90.00
_cell.angle_beta   90.00
_cell.angle_gamma   90.00
#
_symmetry.space_group_name_H-M   'P 1'
#
loop_
_entity.id
_entity.type
_entity.pdbx_description
1 polymer ?
#
loop_
_entity_poly.entity_id
_entity_poly.type
_entity_poly.pdbx_seq_one_letter_code
_entity_poly.pdbx_strand_id
1 'polypeptide(L)'
;MDHFELQDELQALQDIDSYSIDNESDVSSLDPASVADLLSSAVDALAHNPEAITDPAVFDAYRSLLKHAAALQGSHMIKILDSISSAYHAQIEATVRDIDEEDQQTVSAHKMPLEIYAFLLHWFVSAAEKVKTSGEDDAPAPAPKARRGRGGKAAASRSTARKPPEEWSWQDQISATLNLISKLLRMKTQRIWQTSAERETFIK
;
A
#
# COMPACT_ATOMS: atom_id res chain seq x y z
N MET A 1 0.73 -19.42 8.26
CA MET A 1 -0.40 -18.80 7.53
C MET A 1 -0.92 -19.89 6.64
N ASP A 2 -1.85 -20.70 7.15
CA ASP A 2 -2.00 -22.04 6.59
C ASP A 2 -3.07 -22.08 5.48
N HIS A 3 -3.87 -21.02 5.34
CA HIS A 3 -4.84 -20.83 4.26
C HIS A 3 -5.04 -19.34 3.94
N PHE A 4 -4.18 -18.77 3.08
CA PHE A 4 -4.51 -17.50 2.41
C PHE A 4 -5.29 -17.84 1.14
N GLU A 5 -6.52 -17.31 1.02
CA GLU A 5 -7.34 -17.44 -0.19
C GLU A 5 -7.67 -16.05 -0.72
N LEU A 6 -7.11 -15.71 -1.89
CA LEU A 6 -7.23 -14.38 -2.48
C LEU A 6 -8.69 -13.93 -2.63
N GLN A 7 -9.58 -14.83 -3.04
CA GLN A 7 -10.99 -14.50 -3.23
C GLN A 7 -11.68 -14.09 -1.93
N ASP A 8 -11.42 -14.82 -0.84
CA ASP A 8 -12.00 -14.56 0.46
C ASP A 8 -11.48 -13.25 1.04
N GLU A 9 -10.18 -13.00 0.88
CA GLU A 9 -9.53 -11.76 1.32
C GLU A 9 -10.05 -10.53 0.56
N LEU A 10 -10.22 -10.63 -0.76
CA LEU A 10 -10.86 -9.58 -1.57
C LEU A 10 -12.32 -9.35 -1.18
N GLN A 11 -13.06 -10.41 -0.85
CA GLN A 11 -14.45 -10.31 -0.42
C GLN A 11 -14.56 -9.65 0.96
N ALA A 12 -13.69 -10.01 1.90
CA ALA A 12 -13.63 -9.41 3.22
C ALA A 12 -13.25 -7.92 3.14
N LEU A 13 -12.35 -7.55 2.21
CA LEU A 13 -11.90 -6.17 2.02
C LEU A 13 -13.01 -5.21 1.56
N GLN A 14 -14.12 -5.72 1.00
CA GLN A 14 -15.26 -4.89 0.59
C GLN A 14 -15.89 -4.13 1.77
N ASP A 15 -15.81 -4.68 2.98
CA ASP A 15 -16.26 -4.05 4.22
C ASP A 15 -15.08 -3.88 5.18
N ILE A 16 -14.34 -2.79 5.00
CA ILE A 16 -13.10 -2.51 5.74
C ILE A 16 -13.32 -2.44 7.26
N ASP A 17 -14.52 -2.04 7.70
CA ASP A 17 -14.84 -1.89 9.12
C ASP A 17 -15.00 -3.25 9.81
N SER A 18 -15.39 -4.30 9.06
CA SER A 18 -15.47 -5.68 9.57
C SER A 18 -14.24 -6.53 9.25
N TYR A 19 -13.28 -6.00 8.48
CA TYR A 19 -12.03 -6.69 8.15
C TYR A 19 -11.13 -6.85 9.39
N SER A 20 -10.98 -8.08 9.87
CA SER A 20 -10.17 -8.42 11.05
C SER A 20 -8.75 -8.83 10.68
N ILE A 21 -7.76 -8.33 11.42
CA ILE A 21 -6.35 -8.72 11.29
C ILE A 21 -5.91 -9.36 12.61
N ASP A 22 -5.27 -10.53 12.56
CA ASP A 22 -4.90 -11.28 13.76
C ASP A 22 -3.89 -10.51 14.64
N ASN A 23 -2.84 -9.95 14.02
CA ASN A 23 -1.85 -9.12 14.67
C ASN A 23 -2.06 -7.62 14.35
N GLU A 24 -3.31 -7.16 14.38
CA GLU A 24 -3.64 -5.77 14.05
C GLU A 24 -2.89 -4.79 14.96
N SER A 25 -2.20 -3.83 14.34
CA SER A 25 -1.66 -2.66 15.03
C SER A 25 -2.62 -1.49 14.86
N ASP A 26 -3.10 -0.91 15.96
CA ASP A 26 -3.91 0.32 15.92
C ASP A 26 -3.03 1.53 15.60
N VAL A 27 -2.70 1.68 14.31
CA VAL A 27 -1.83 2.73 13.76
C VAL A 27 -2.37 4.13 14.08
N SER A 28 -3.69 4.27 14.25
CA SER A 28 -4.31 5.56 14.58
C SER A 28 -3.97 6.04 16.00
N SER A 29 -3.66 5.11 16.90
CA SER A 29 -3.27 5.37 18.28
C SER A 29 -1.75 5.49 18.49
N LEU A 30 -0.95 5.03 17.52
CA LEU A 30 0.50 5.04 17.60
C LEU A 30 1.08 6.45 17.44
N ASP A 31 2.18 6.71 18.13
CA ASP A 31 2.97 7.91 17.87
C ASP A 31 3.72 7.77 16.52
N PRO A 32 4.11 8.89 15.88
CA PRO A 32 4.77 8.84 14.58
C PRO A 32 6.07 8.02 14.54
N ALA A 33 6.81 7.90 15.64
CA ALA A 33 8.03 7.09 15.67
C ALA A 33 7.69 5.59 15.65
N SER A 34 6.69 5.18 16.45
CA SER A 34 6.20 3.80 16.44
C SER A 34 5.65 3.36 15.07
N VAL A 35 4.95 4.25 14.34
CA VAL A 35 4.52 3.98 12.96
C VAL A 35 5.71 3.81 12.02
N ALA A 36 6.74 4.66 12.16
CA ALA A 36 7.94 4.58 11.36
C ALA A 36 8.75 3.30 11.64
N ASP A 37 8.80 2.85 12.90
CA ASP A 37 9.47 1.62 13.30
C ASP A 37 8.76 0.38 12.76
N LEU A 38 7.43 0.31 12.88
CA LEU A 38 6.61 -0.75 12.31
C LEU A 38 6.84 -0.87 10.80
N LEU A 39 6.73 0.24 10.08
CA LEU A 39 6.95 0.28 8.64
C LEU A 39 8.38 -0.08 8.27
N SER A 40 9.38 0.40 9.02
CA SER A 40 10.78 0.09 8.72
C SER A 40 11.09 -1.38 8.93
N SER A 41 10.59 -2.00 10.02
CA SER A 41 10.73 -3.43 10.24
C SER A 41 10.11 -4.27 9.12
N ALA A 42 8.92 -3.91 8.65
CA ALA A 42 8.26 -4.60 7.55
C ALA A 42 9.03 -4.44 6.22
N VAL A 43 9.48 -3.20 5.92
CA VAL A 43 10.28 -2.89 4.74
C VAL A 43 11.61 -3.66 4.75
N ASP A 44 12.29 -3.71 5.88
CA ASP A 44 13.55 -4.42 6.03
C ASP A 44 13.36 -5.92 5.80
N ALA A 45 12.28 -6.52 6.31
CA ALA A 45 11.97 -7.93 6.06
C ALA A 45 11.84 -8.24 4.56
N LEU A 46 11.08 -7.41 3.82
CA LEU A 46 10.90 -7.58 2.38
C LEU A 46 12.16 -7.29 1.56
N ALA A 47 12.98 -6.33 2.01
CA ALA A 47 14.24 -6.02 1.36
C ALA A 47 15.25 -7.18 1.43
N HIS A 48 15.23 -7.96 2.51
CA HIS A 48 16.08 -9.14 2.67
C HIS A 48 15.52 -10.38 1.95
N ASN A 49 14.20 -10.57 1.99
CA ASN A 49 13.54 -11.70 1.36
C ASN A 49 12.13 -11.32 0.87
N PRO A 50 11.87 -11.32 -0.46
CA PRO A 50 10.53 -11.04 -0.97
C PRO A 50 9.49 -12.10 -0.56
N GLU A 51 9.88 -13.31 -0.18
CA GLU A 51 8.95 -14.32 0.35
C GLU A 51 8.55 -14.08 1.80
N ALA A 52 9.24 -13.18 2.52
CA ALA A 52 8.89 -12.83 3.90
C ALA A 52 7.49 -12.25 4.04
N ILE A 53 6.86 -11.81 2.94
CA ILE A 53 5.46 -11.38 2.94
C ILE A 53 4.48 -12.49 3.33
N THR A 54 4.88 -13.76 3.24
CA THR A 54 4.07 -14.90 3.68
C THR A 54 4.09 -15.11 5.20
N ASP A 55 5.01 -14.44 5.91
CA ASP A 55 5.00 -14.38 7.36
C ASP A 55 3.79 -13.54 7.84
N PRO A 56 2.88 -14.11 8.66
CA PRO A 56 1.76 -13.38 9.22
C PRO A 56 2.13 -12.02 9.82
N ALA A 57 3.27 -11.92 10.51
CA ALA A 57 3.66 -10.67 11.16
C ALA A 57 3.98 -9.56 10.15
N VAL A 58 4.64 -9.91 9.05
CA VAL A 58 4.99 -8.96 7.97
C VAL A 58 3.72 -8.58 7.21
N PHE A 59 2.89 -9.56 6.85
CA PHE A 59 1.63 -9.30 6.16
C PHE A 59 0.70 -8.41 6.99
N ASP A 60 0.50 -8.74 8.27
CA ASP A 60 -0.38 -8.00 9.19
C ASP A 60 0.11 -6.58 9.44
N ALA A 61 1.42 -6.34 9.43
CA ALA A 61 1.96 -4.99 9.47
C ALA A 61 1.49 -4.15 8.27
N TYR A 62 1.60 -4.67 7.04
CA TYR A 62 1.11 -3.97 5.85
C TYR A 62 -0.41 -3.81 5.87
N ARG A 63 -1.17 -4.84 6.26
CA ARG A 63 -2.63 -4.75 6.39
C ARG A 63 -3.05 -3.69 7.39
N SER A 64 -2.40 -3.63 8.55
CA SER A 64 -2.67 -2.64 9.61
C SER A 64 -2.38 -1.22 9.11
N LEU A 65 -1.24 -1.02 8.45
CA LEU A 65 -0.87 0.27 7.84
C LEU A 65 -1.91 0.71 6.80
N LEU A 66 -2.34 -0.19 5.92
CA LEU A 66 -3.31 0.12 4.86
C LEU A 66 -4.73 0.35 5.39
N LYS A 67 -5.16 -0.41 6.42
CA LYS A 67 -6.45 -0.21 7.09
C LYS A 67 -6.57 1.20 7.69
N HIS A 68 -5.46 1.73 8.19
CA HIS A 68 -5.39 3.08 8.77
C HIS A 68 -4.72 4.12 7.84
N ALA A 69 -4.77 3.92 6.51
CA ALA A 69 -4.08 4.79 5.55
C ALA A 69 -4.43 6.28 5.67
N ALA A 70 -5.65 6.63 6.08
CA ALA A 70 -6.07 8.01 6.30
C ALA A 70 -5.32 8.72 7.46
N ALA A 71 -4.74 7.97 8.40
CA ALA A 71 -3.93 8.49 9.49
C ALA A 71 -2.43 8.60 9.12
N LEU A 72 -2.01 8.07 7.96
CA LEU A 72 -0.62 8.03 7.55
C LEU A 72 -0.17 9.32 6.86
N GLN A 73 1.11 9.65 7.05
CA GLN A 73 1.77 10.71 6.30
C GLN A 73 2.07 10.24 4.87
N GLY A 74 2.11 11.18 3.92
CA GLY A 74 2.43 10.86 2.52
C GLY A 74 3.77 10.15 2.33
N SER A 75 4.77 10.46 3.17
CA SER A 75 6.05 9.76 3.20
C SER A 75 5.92 8.27 3.56
N HIS A 76 5.02 7.92 4.48
CA HIS A 76 4.72 6.52 4.81
C HIS A 76 4.06 5.82 3.64
N MET A 77 3.09 6.46 2.99
CA MET A 77 2.40 5.88 1.83
C MET A 77 3.37 5.62 0.65
N ILE A 78 4.29 6.54 0.37
CA ILE A 78 5.35 6.33 -0.63
C ILE A 78 6.21 5.12 -0.27
N LYS A 79 6.69 5.06 0.98
CA LYS A 79 7.55 3.97 1.44
C LYS A 79 6.84 2.61 1.44
N ILE A 80 5.54 2.57 1.74
CA ILE A 80 4.71 1.36 1.62
C ILE A 80 4.68 0.89 0.16
N LEU A 81 4.33 1.77 -0.78
CA LEU A 81 4.25 1.41 -2.19
C LEU A 81 5.59 1.00 -2.78
N ASP A 82 6.66 1.75 -2.47
CA ASP A 82 8.02 1.45 -2.95
C ASP A 82 8.48 0.07 -2.47
N SER A 83 8.21 -0.25 -1.21
CA SER A 83 8.56 -1.54 -0.60
C SER A 83 7.78 -2.70 -1.21
N ILE A 84 6.45 -2.59 -1.30
CA ILE A 84 5.59 -3.59 -1.94
C ILE A 84 6.01 -3.78 -3.40
N SER A 85 6.18 -2.69 -4.15
CA SER A 85 6.50 -2.75 -5.58
C SER A 85 7.88 -3.36 -5.85
N SER A 86 8.88 -3.01 -5.04
CA SER A 86 10.24 -3.54 -5.16
C SER A 86 10.29 -5.04 -4.86
N ALA A 87 9.67 -5.47 -3.76
CA ALA A 87 9.64 -6.87 -3.37
C ALA A 87 8.79 -7.71 -4.32
N TYR A 88 7.66 -7.17 -4.79
CA TYR A 88 6.82 -7.84 -5.79
C TYR A 88 7.55 -7.99 -7.13
N HIS A 89 8.29 -6.96 -7.56
CA HIS A 89 9.13 -7.05 -8.75
C HIS A 89 10.20 -8.15 -8.59
N ALA A 90 10.86 -8.24 -7.43
CA ALA A 90 11.82 -9.30 -7.16
C ALA A 90 11.16 -10.70 -7.19
N GLN A 91 9.96 -10.85 -6.62
CA GLN A 91 9.19 -12.10 -6.67
C GLN A 91 8.79 -12.50 -8.09
N ILE A 92 8.38 -11.53 -8.91
CA ILE A 92 8.07 -11.74 -10.34
C ILE A 92 9.31 -12.25 -11.08
N GLU A 93 10.48 -11.65 -10.85
CA GLU A 93 11.74 -12.08 -11.49
C GLU A 93 12.17 -13.49 -11.06
N ALA A 94 12.01 -13.83 -9.78
CA ALA A 94 12.25 -15.18 -9.29
C ALA A 94 11.30 -16.18 -9.97
N THR A 95 10.01 -15.85 -10.01
CA THR A 95 9.00 -16.71 -10.64
C THR A 95 9.26 -16.94 -12.12
N VAL A 96 9.63 -15.90 -12.87
CA VAL A 96 9.95 -16.03 -14.31
C VAL A 96 11.15 -16.95 -14.53
N ARG A 97 12.19 -16.82 -13.70
CA ARG A 97 13.37 -17.68 -13.76
C ARG A 97 13.00 -19.15 -13.53
N ASP A 98 12.24 -19.43 -12.48
CA ASP A 98 11.94 -20.80 -12.07
C ASP A 98 10.93 -21.46 -13.03
N ILE A 99 10.06 -20.66 -13.67
CA ILE A 99 9.23 -21.11 -14.80
C ILE A 99 10.09 -21.56 -15.99
N ASP A 100 11.18 -20.85 -16.29
CA ASP A 100 12.05 -21.16 -17.41
C ASP A 100 13.01 -22.32 -17.13
N GLU A 101 13.30 -22.60 -15.85
CA GLU A 101 14.03 -23.79 -15.38
C GLU A 101 13.16 -25.06 -15.33
N GLU A 102 11.85 -24.95 -15.60
CA GLU A 102 10.85 -26.02 -15.64
C GLU A 102 10.67 -26.81 -14.32
N ASP A 103 11.01 -26.23 -13.16
CA ASP A 103 10.76 -26.82 -11.85
C ASP A 103 9.32 -26.57 -11.37
N GLN A 104 8.44 -27.54 -11.58
CA GLN A 104 7.03 -27.42 -11.18
C GLN A 104 6.81 -27.23 -9.68
N GLN A 105 7.66 -27.81 -8.83
CA GLN A 105 7.46 -27.72 -7.38
C GLN A 105 7.79 -26.31 -6.89
N THR A 106 8.88 -25.74 -7.39
CA THR A 106 9.29 -24.36 -7.09
C THR A 106 8.31 -23.34 -7.66
N VAL A 107 7.82 -23.55 -8.89
CA VAL A 107 6.80 -22.67 -9.50
C VAL A 107 5.51 -22.60 -8.68
N SER A 108 5.10 -23.71 -8.07
CA SER A 108 3.90 -23.74 -7.22
C SER A 108 4.04 -22.91 -5.93
N ALA A 109 5.27 -22.80 -5.40
CA ALA A 109 5.55 -22.04 -4.19
C ALA A 109 5.39 -20.52 -4.39
N HIS A 110 5.59 -20.01 -5.61
CA HIS A 110 5.42 -18.58 -5.89
C HIS A 110 3.97 -18.11 -5.88
N LYS A 111 2.99 -19.01 -6.00
CA LYS A 111 1.57 -18.64 -6.08
C LYS A 111 1.14 -17.74 -4.92
N MET A 112 1.36 -18.20 -3.69
CA MET A 112 0.90 -17.49 -2.49
C MET A 112 1.57 -16.11 -2.32
N PRO A 113 2.91 -15.96 -2.40
CA PRO A 113 3.54 -14.63 -2.37
C PRO A 113 2.98 -13.68 -3.45
N LEU A 114 2.78 -14.15 -4.68
CA LEU A 114 2.25 -13.32 -5.77
C LEU A 114 0.82 -12.84 -5.48
N GLU A 115 -0.03 -13.74 -4.95
CA GLU A 115 -1.41 -13.40 -4.57
C GLU A 115 -1.46 -12.41 -3.41
N ILE A 116 -0.60 -12.56 -2.39
CA ILE A 116 -0.50 -11.62 -1.27
C ILE A 116 -0.05 -10.23 -1.77
N TYR A 117 0.97 -10.16 -2.63
CA TYR A 117 1.41 -8.90 -3.20
C TYR A 117 0.34 -8.23 -4.07
N ALA A 118 -0.36 -9.00 -4.90
CA ALA A 118 -1.46 -8.48 -5.70
C ALA A 118 -2.58 -7.91 -4.81
N PHE A 119 -2.94 -8.63 -3.74
CA PHE A 119 -3.92 -8.17 -2.75
C PHE A 119 -3.49 -6.87 -2.07
N LEU A 120 -2.25 -6.78 -1.57
CA LEU A 120 -1.75 -5.56 -0.95
C LEU A 120 -1.66 -4.38 -1.92
N LEU A 121 -1.28 -4.62 -3.17
CA LEU A 121 -1.25 -3.59 -4.20
C LEU A 121 -2.66 -3.09 -4.54
N HIS A 122 -3.62 -4.00 -4.67
CA HIS A 122 -5.04 -3.67 -4.87
C HIS A 122 -5.60 -2.83 -3.71
N TRP A 123 -5.32 -3.24 -2.48
CA TRP A 123 -5.72 -2.49 -1.29
C TRP A 123 -5.03 -1.12 -1.24
N PHE A 124 -3.72 -1.04 -1.50
CA PHE A 124 -3.01 0.24 -1.55
C PHE A 124 -3.66 1.21 -2.53
N VAL A 125 -3.93 0.79 -3.77
CA VAL A 125 -4.58 1.64 -4.78
C VAL A 125 -5.94 2.11 -4.29
N SER A 126 -6.77 1.20 -3.77
CA SER A 126 -8.09 1.51 -3.21
C SER A 126 -8.03 2.51 -2.05
N ALA A 127 -7.03 2.39 -1.17
CA ALA A 127 -6.84 3.28 -0.04
C ALA A 127 -6.30 4.66 -0.49
N ALA A 128 -5.32 4.67 -1.40
CA ALA A 128 -4.69 5.90 -1.89
C ALA A 128 -5.66 6.75 -2.71
N GLU A 129 -6.59 6.14 -3.46
CA GLU A 129 -7.68 6.84 -4.11
C GLU A 129 -8.64 7.49 -3.13
N LYS A 130 -8.98 6.84 -2.00
CA LYS A 130 -9.85 7.41 -0.96
C LYS A 130 -9.20 8.58 -0.23
N VAL A 131 -7.91 8.48 0.10
CA VAL A 131 -7.16 9.57 0.79
C VAL A 131 -7.12 10.84 -0.06
N LYS A 132 -7.00 10.71 -1.39
CA LYS A 132 -7.09 11.84 -2.33
C LYS A 132 -8.45 12.55 -2.21
N THR A 133 -9.55 11.80 -2.18
CA THR A 133 -10.91 12.38 -2.13
C THR A 133 -11.20 13.08 -0.80
N SER A 134 -10.67 12.57 0.32
CA SER A 134 -10.86 13.19 1.63
C SER A 134 -10.10 14.52 1.82
N GLY A 135 -9.06 14.78 1.02
CA GLY A 135 -8.31 16.04 1.03
C GLY A 135 -9.05 17.22 0.39
N GLU A 136 -9.94 16.95 -0.57
CA GLU A 136 -10.69 17.98 -1.30
C GLU A 136 -11.97 18.45 -0.56
N ASP A 137 -12.61 17.59 0.24
CA ASP A 137 -13.91 17.88 0.87
C ASP A 137 -13.83 18.54 2.27
N ASP A 138 -12.68 18.49 2.97
CA ASP A 138 -12.55 19.02 4.35
C ASP A 138 -11.90 20.41 4.43
N ALA A 139 -11.79 21.14 3.31
CA ALA A 139 -11.33 22.52 3.32
C ALA A 139 -12.45 23.44 3.85
N PRO A 140 -12.31 24.05 5.05
CA PRO A 140 -13.28 25.02 5.51
C PRO A 140 -13.21 26.25 4.60
N ALA A 141 -14.36 26.69 4.09
CA ALA A 141 -14.46 27.88 3.26
C ALA A 141 -13.70 29.06 3.90
N PRO A 142 -12.81 29.76 3.16
CA PRO A 142 -12.03 30.84 3.74
C PRO A 142 -12.96 31.95 4.22
N ALA A 143 -12.94 32.20 5.55
CA ALA A 143 -13.76 33.20 6.19
C ALA A 143 -13.57 34.58 5.52
N PRO A 144 -14.64 35.36 5.28
CA PRO A 144 -14.55 36.62 4.56
C PRO A 144 -13.75 37.66 5.36
N LYS A 145 -12.72 38.22 4.73
CA LYS A 145 -11.87 39.29 5.29
C LYS A 145 -12.72 40.48 5.75
N ALA A 146 -12.77 40.71 7.06
CA ALA A 146 -13.34 41.91 7.64
C ALA A 146 -12.48 43.14 7.26
N ARG A 147 -13.13 44.10 6.60
CA ARG A 147 -12.59 45.42 6.25
C ARG A 147 -12.78 46.34 7.45
N ARG A 148 -11.71 46.99 7.96
CA ARG A 148 -11.63 48.40 8.47
C ARG A 148 -10.51 48.61 9.51
N GLY A 149 -9.75 49.70 9.36
CA GLY A 149 -9.19 50.44 10.52
C GLY A 149 -7.70 50.85 10.49
N ARG A 150 -7.40 51.98 9.83
CA ARG A 150 -6.50 53.08 10.25
C ARG A 150 -5.46 52.84 11.38
N GLY A 151 -4.17 52.81 10.97
CA GLY A 151 -3.04 53.48 11.64
C GLY A 151 -2.30 52.77 12.80
N GLY A 152 -0.99 52.55 12.64
CA GLY A 152 -0.06 52.26 13.75
C GLY A 152 1.11 51.35 13.35
N LYS A 153 2.35 51.84 13.48
CA LYS A 153 3.60 51.09 13.22
C LYS A 153 3.81 50.00 14.28
N ALA A 154 4.05 48.76 13.87
CA ALA A 154 4.77 47.76 14.67
C ALA A 154 5.34 46.62 13.81
N ALA A 155 6.60 46.29 14.12
CA ALA A 155 7.39 45.08 13.84
C ALA A 155 6.91 44.08 12.77
N ALA A 156 7.79 43.85 11.79
CA ALA A 156 7.74 42.70 10.90
C ALA A 156 7.91 41.38 11.71
N SER A 157 6.80 40.81 12.19
CA SER A 157 6.76 39.37 12.48
C SER A 157 6.71 38.65 11.15
N ARG A 158 7.82 38.01 10.78
CA ARG A 158 7.83 36.96 9.75
C ARG A 158 6.95 35.84 10.28
N SER A 159 5.65 35.91 9.98
CA SER A 159 4.80 34.72 10.05
C SER A 159 5.40 33.75 9.06
N THR A 160 6.04 32.70 9.58
CA THR A 160 6.26 31.48 8.83
C THR A 160 4.89 31.04 8.38
N ALA A 161 4.54 31.35 7.13
CA ALA A 161 3.40 30.77 6.47
C ALA A 161 3.60 29.26 6.61
N ARG A 162 2.81 28.66 7.51
CA ARG A 162 2.71 27.21 7.64
C ARG A 162 2.34 26.77 6.24
N LYS A 163 3.28 26.12 5.54
CA LYS A 163 2.98 25.54 4.23
C LYS A 163 1.67 24.79 4.41
N PRO A 164 0.68 24.95 3.51
CA PRO A 164 -0.48 24.08 3.54
C PRO A 164 0.04 22.64 3.59
N PRO A 165 -0.63 21.75 4.35
CA PRO A 165 -0.23 20.35 4.38
C PRO A 165 -0.07 19.90 2.94
N GLU A 166 1.12 19.43 2.60
CA GLU A 166 1.44 18.94 1.27
C GLU A 166 0.41 17.86 0.96
N GLU A 167 -0.48 18.17 0.02
CA GLU A 167 -1.53 17.27 -0.41
C GLU A 167 -0.84 16.11 -1.14
N TRP A 168 -0.62 15.03 -0.39
CA TRP A 168 0.05 13.86 -0.93
C TRP A 168 -0.88 13.20 -1.97
N SER A 169 -0.33 12.91 -3.15
CA SER A 169 -1.03 12.15 -4.17
C SER A 169 -0.13 11.05 -4.71
N TRP A 170 -0.71 9.90 -5.04
CA TRP A 170 0.01 8.77 -5.61
C TRP A 170 0.08 8.80 -7.15
N GLN A 171 -0.32 9.91 -7.78
CA GLN A 171 -0.49 10.01 -9.24
C GLN A 171 0.80 9.76 -10.01
N ASP A 172 1.93 10.24 -9.47
CA ASP A 172 3.24 10.07 -10.09
C ASP A 172 3.68 8.59 -10.10
N GLN A 173 3.14 7.77 -9.20
CA GLN A 173 3.45 6.34 -9.10
C GLN A 173 2.53 5.45 -9.95
N ILE A 174 1.44 5.99 -10.53
CA ILE A 174 0.50 5.22 -11.37
C ILE A 174 1.23 4.54 -12.53
N SER A 175 2.03 5.29 -13.29
CA SER A 175 2.72 4.77 -14.48
C SER A 175 3.67 3.62 -14.13
N ALA A 176 4.43 3.76 -13.04
CA ALA A 176 5.34 2.72 -12.56
C ALA A 176 4.57 1.47 -12.10
N THR A 177 3.47 1.66 -11.38
CA THR A 177 2.61 0.57 -10.88
C THR A 177 1.98 -0.21 -12.03
N LEU A 178 1.45 0.48 -13.05
CA LEU A 178 0.90 -0.16 -14.25
C LEU A 178 1.94 -0.93 -15.05
N ASN A 179 3.19 -0.44 -15.10
CA ASN A 179 4.28 -1.17 -15.73
C ASN A 179 4.61 -2.48 -14.98
N LEU A 180 4.57 -2.45 -13.64
CA LEU A 180 4.75 -3.64 -12.80
C LEU A 180 3.64 -4.67 -13.05
N ILE A 181 2.38 -4.24 -13.04
CA ILE A 181 1.22 -5.10 -13.35
C ILE A 181 1.33 -5.66 -14.78
N SER A 182 1.72 -4.83 -15.74
CA SER A 182 1.91 -5.28 -17.13
C SER A 182 3.00 -6.34 -17.24
N LYS A 183 4.04 -6.27 -16.42
CA LYS A 183 5.11 -7.28 -16.37
C LYS A 183 4.60 -8.58 -15.77
N LEU A 184 3.86 -8.50 -14.68
CA LEU A 184 3.19 -9.64 -14.06
C LEU A 184 2.30 -10.38 -15.05
N LEU A 185 1.43 -9.66 -15.77
CA LEU A 185 0.49 -10.26 -16.72
C LEU A 185 1.16 -10.90 -17.96
N ARG A 186 2.44 -10.61 -18.23
CA ARG A 186 3.20 -11.17 -19.35
C ARG A 186 3.86 -12.52 -19.05
N MET A 187 3.91 -12.93 -17.78
CA MET A 187 4.49 -14.24 -17.43
C MET A 187 3.55 -15.39 -17.84
N LYS A 188 4.07 -16.62 -17.86
CA LYS A 188 3.30 -17.84 -18.16
C LYS A 188 2.37 -18.21 -16.98
N THR A 189 1.40 -17.37 -16.65
CA THR A 189 0.51 -17.48 -15.48
C THR A 189 -0.19 -18.85 -15.36
N GLN A 190 -0.49 -19.51 -16.48
CA GLN A 190 -1.03 -20.88 -16.50
C GLN A 190 -0.14 -21.95 -15.86
N ARG A 191 1.15 -21.65 -15.63
CA ARG A 191 2.07 -22.55 -14.92
C ARG A 191 1.95 -22.43 -13.41
N ILE A 192 1.43 -21.31 -12.91
CA ILE A 192 1.31 -20.99 -11.48
C ILE A 192 -0.11 -21.32 -11.00
N TRP A 193 -1.13 -20.80 -11.69
CA TRP A 193 -2.53 -21.07 -11.38
C TRP A 193 -3.03 -22.25 -12.20
N GLN A 194 -3.26 -23.38 -11.53
CA GLN A 194 -3.62 -24.64 -12.18
C GLN A 194 -5.07 -24.64 -12.68
N THR A 195 -5.97 -23.87 -12.05
CA THR A 195 -7.36 -23.75 -12.46
C THR A 195 -7.64 -22.43 -13.19
N SER A 196 -8.62 -22.44 -14.09
CA SER A 196 -9.07 -21.21 -14.75
C SER A 196 -9.69 -20.22 -13.77
N ALA A 197 -10.39 -20.72 -12.74
CA ALA A 197 -11.05 -19.91 -11.74
C ALA A 197 -10.05 -19.08 -10.92
N GLU A 198 -9.01 -19.72 -10.36
CA GLU A 198 -7.99 -19.00 -9.58
C GLU A 198 -7.26 -17.96 -10.43
N ARG A 199 -6.90 -18.32 -11.67
CA ARG A 199 -6.27 -17.38 -12.60
C ARG A 199 -7.17 -16.19 -12.90
N GLU A 200 -8.47 -16.41 -13.08
CA GLU A 200 -9.42 -15.33 -13.31
C GLU A 200 -9.57 -14.43 -12.08
N THR A 201 -9.61 -15.00 -10.87
CA THR A 201 -9.63 -14.23 -9.62
C THR A 201 -8.39 -13.35 -9.50
N PHE A 202 -7.21 -13.87 -9.86
CA PHE A 202 -5.97 -13.10 -9.79
C PHE A 202 -5.90 -11.94 -10.81
N ILE A 203 -6.51 -12.09 -11.99
CA ILE A 203 -6.42 -11.10 -13.07
C ILE A 203 -7.48 -10.00 -12.94
N LYS A 204 -8.64 -10.29 -12.34
CA LYS A 204 -9.77 -9.36 -12.22
C LYS A 204 -9.55 -8.33 -11.13
#